data_AF-A0A9P6DWT9-F1
#
_entry.id   AF-A0A9P6DWT9-F1
#
_cell.length_a   1.000
_cell.length_b   1.000
_cell.length_c   1.000
_cell.angle_alpha   90.00
_cell.angle_beta   90.00
_cell.angle_gamma   90.00
#
_symmetry.space_group_name_H-M   'P 1'
#
loop_
_entity.id
_entity.type
_entity.pdbx_description
1 polymer ?
#
loop_
_entity_poly.entity_id
_entity_poly.type
_entity_poly.pdbx_seq_one_letter_code
_entity_poly.pdbx_strand_id
1 'polypeptide(L)'
;MAAQLQQPADPLVVVPPAPQNPPTLADIYNAHNVTVNVLISSQQHLGQASTHDDISRALMYQHTVIKGAVEANQVVAPAGLGPLQNQLDAMQQNQERMLVQLRRQMRLDHNRVVTRLDDMHQQMINTDRRIICLANGMRHDGLVIPYTIVPFTDGDDPTQPPHNLVPLVSTAVIDTLSAHRCNRYLDGYEVDRPPGVGNVALRRQLLKRAIGVPV
;
A
#
# COMPACT_ATOMS: atom_id res chain seq x y z
N MET A 1 -37.45 6.20 -14.08
CA MET A 1 -37.45 7.46 -13.30
C MET A 1 -36.68 8.49 -14.11
N ALA A 2 -37.24 9.68 -14.30
CA ALA A 2 -36.52 10.76 -14.99
C ALA A 2 -35.33 11.19 -14.13
N ALA A 3 -34.15 11.34 -14.72
CA ALA A 3 -32.99 11.86 -14.02
C ALA A 3 -33.25 13.33 -13.68
N GLN A 4 -33.06 13.72 -12.42
CA GLN A 4 -33.17 15.10 -11.99
C GLN A 4 -31.82 15.54 -11.43
N LEU A 5 -31.27 16.61 -11.99
CA LEU A 5 -30.02 17.19 -11.52
C LEU A 5 -30.26 17.87 -10.16
N GLN A 6 -29.40 17.58 -9.19
CA GLN A 6 -29.42 18.29 -7.90
C GLN A 6 -28.86 19.70 -8.07
N GLN A 7 -29.36 20.64 -7.25
CA GLN A 7 -28.86 22.03 -7.24
C GLN A 7 -27.36 22.05 -6.93
N PRO A 8 -26.53 22.69 -7.80
CA PRO A 8 -25.11 22.87 -7.54
C PRO A 8 -24.85 23.73 -6.30
N ALA A 9 -23.60 23.70 -5.80
CA ALA A 9 -23.19 24.56 -4.70
C ALA A 9 -23.31 26.06 -5.02
N ASP A 10 -23.19 26.43 -6.30
CA ASP A 10 -23.42 27.79 -6.76
C ASP A 10 -24.93 28.05 -7.00
N PRO A 11 -25.57 28.95 -6.22
CA PRO A 11 -26.99 29.26 -6.37
C PRO A 11 -27.30 30.01 -7.67
N LEU A 12 -26.30 30.59 -8.35
CA LEU A 12 -26.49 31.29 -9.61
C LEU A 12 -26.66 30.33 -10.80
N VAL A 13 -26.26 29.07 -10.63
CA VAL A 13 -26.48 28.04 -11.66
C VAL A 13 -27.93 27.58 -11.61
N VAL A 14 -28.70 28.00 -12.62
CA VAL A 14 -30.11 27.58 -12.76
C VAL A 14 -30.19 26.12 -13.20
N VAL A 15 -30.82 25.28 -12.38
CA VAL A 15 -31.14 23.90 -12.74
C VAL A 15 -32.33 23.89 -13.70
N PRO A 16 -32.23 23.22 -14.86
CA PRO A 16 -33.34 23.12 -15.79
C PRO A 16 -34.49 22.26 -15.21
N PRO A 17 -35.73 22.43 -15.69
CA PRO A 17 -36.82 21.53 -15.32
C PRO A 17 -36.49 20.08 -15.67
N ALA A 18 -37.17 19.14 -15.01
CA ALA A 18 -37.01 17.72 -15.32
C ALA A 18 -37.31 17.47 -16.82
N PRO A 19 -36.47 16.66 -17.51
CA PRO A 19 -36.62 16.43 -18.93
C PRO A 19 -37.93 15.72 -19.24
N GLN A 20 -38.46 15.92 -20.45
CA GLN A 20 -39.65 15.20 -20.91
C GLN A 20 -39.35 13.70 -21.10
N ASN A 21 -40.41 12.88 -21.22
CA ASN A 21 -40.27 11.45 -21.51
C ASN A 21 -41.12 11.10 -22.76
N PRO A 22 -40.50 10.95 -23.95
CA PRO A 22 -39.06 10.98 -24.18
C PRO A 22 -38.44 12.38 -24.10
N PRO A 23 -37.14 12.51 -23.80
CA PRO A 23 -36.47 13.80 -23.80
C PRO A 23 -36.50 14.45 -25.17
N THR A 24 -36.73 15.77 -25.20
CA THR A 24 -36.77 16.59 -26.41
C THR A 24 -35.41 17.21 -26.73
N LEU A 25 -35.26 17.80 -27.92
CA LEU A 25 -34.06 18.59 -28.25
C LEU A 25 -33.88 19.79 -27.31
N ALA A 26 -34.97 20.38 -26.82
CA ALA A 26 -34.91 21.45 -25.83
C ALA A 26 -34.31 20.96 -24.50
N ASP A 27 -34.62 19.73 -24.09
CA ASP A 27 -34.04 19.12 -22.89
C ASP A 27 -32.53 18.90 -23.04
N ILE A 28 -32.07 18.47 -24.22
CA ILE A 28 -30.63 18.32 -24.52
C ILE A 28 -29.92 19.68 -24.46
N TYR A 29 -30.49 20.71 -25.09
CA TYR A 29 -29.93 22.07 -25.08
C TYR A 29 -29.82 22.62 -23.66
N ASN A 30 -30.88 22.46 -22.86
CA ASN A 30 -30.91 22.87 -21.46
C ASN A 30 -29.86 22.12 -20.62
N ALA A 31 -29.69 20.81 -20.85
CA ALA A 31 -28.68 20.00 -20.16
C ALA A 31 -27.23 20.39 -20.56
N HIS A 32 -27.01 20.82 -21.81
CA HIS A 32 -25.72 21.36 -22.23
C HIS A 32 -25.43 22.71 -21.54
N ASN A 33 -26.40 23.63 -21.56
CA ASN A 33 -26.25 24.94 -20.94
C ASN A 33 -25.94 24.87 -19.45
N VAL A 34 -26.61 23.99 -18.69
CA VAL A 34 -26.30 23.83 -17.27
C VAL A 34 -24.88 23.32 -17.06
N THR A 35 -24.41 22.40 -17.90
CA THR A 35 -23.02 21.89 -17.83
C THR A 35 -21.99 22.99 -18.08
N VAL A 36 -22.22 23.84 -19.08
CA VAL A 36 -21.37 25.00 -19.38
C VAL A 36 -21.39 25.99 -18.21
N ASN A 37 -22.56 26.28 -17.64
CA ASN A 37 -22.69 27.21 -16.52
C ASN A 37 -21.99 26.71 -15.25
N VAL A 38 -22.11 25.42 -14.92
CA VAL A 38 -21.38 24.79 -13.81
C VAL A 38 -19.86 24.90 -14.04
N LEU A 39 -19.39 24.66 -15.27
CA LEU A 39 -17.97 24.77 -15.60
C LEU A 39 -17.47 26.21 -15.46
N ILE A 40 -18.19 27.19 -16.01
CA ILE A 40 -17.84 28.62 -15.90
C ILE A 40 -17.82 29.05 -14.42
N SER A 41 -18.84 28.67 -13.65
CA SER A 41 -18.92 28.93 -12.21
C SER A 41 -17.69 28.38 -11.47
N SER A 42 -17.28 27.15 -11.78
CA SER A 42 -16.11 26.54 -11.13
C SER A 42 -14.79 27.29 -11.39
N GLN A 43 -14.63 27.90 -12.57
CA GLN A 43 -13.41 28.60 -12.98
C GLN A 43 -13.30 30.01 -12.40
N GLN A 44 -14.42 30.69 -12.11
CA GLN A 44 -14.40 32.09 -11.67
C GLN A 44 -14.01 32.24 -10.19
N HIS A 45 -13.96 31.16 -9.40
CA HIS A 45 -13.54 31.14 -7.98
C HIS A 45 -14.21 32.21 -7.08
N LEU A 46 -15.40 32.68 -7.42
CA LEU A 46 -16.14 33.69 -6.65
C LEU A 46 -16.97 33.03 -5.55
N GLY A 47 -16.39 32.86 -4.36
CA GLY A 47 -17.08 32.55 -3.09
C GLY A 47 -17.78 31.19 -3.01
N GLN A 48 -18.83 30.99 -3.80
CA GLN A 48 -19.65 29.77 -3.90
C GLN A 48 -19.52 29.16 -5.30
N ALA A 49 -18.29 28.97 -5.78
CA ALA A 49 -18.05 28.34 -7.08
C ALA A 49 -18.52 26.87 -7.07
N SER A 50 -19.00 26.40 -8.21
CA SER A 50 -19.35 24.99 -8.41
C SER A 50 -18.13 24.08 -8.16
N THR A 51 -18.38 22.94 -7.51
CA THR A 51 -17.35 21.97 -7.15
C THR A 51 -17.06 21.00 -8.31
N HIS A 52 -15.97 20.22 -8.20
CA HIS A 52 -15.69 19.13 -9.13
C HIS A 52 -16.80 18.06 -9.14
N ASP A 53 -17.50 17.87 -8.00
CA ASP A 53 -18.65 16.97 -7.92
C ASP A 53 -19.84 17.50 -8.73
N ASP A 54 -20.10 18.81 -8.67
CA ASP A 54 -21.14 19.46 -9.46
C ASP A 54 -20.91 19.31 -10.98
N ILE A 55 -19.66 19.50 -11.43
CA ILE A 55 -19.28 19.29 -12.84
C ILE A 55 -19.57 17.85 -13.27
N SER A 56 -19.19 16.88 -12.43
CA SER A 56 -19.39 15.45 -12.71
C SER A 56 -20.88 15.13 -12.81
N ARG A 57 -21.70 15.65 -11.89
CA ARG A 57 -23.17 15.46 -11.91
C ARG A 57 -23.82 16.10 -13.14
N ALA A 58 -23.41 17.31 -13.52
CA ALA A 58 -23.95 17.99 -14.70
C ALA A 58 -23.62 17.22 -16.00
N LEU A 59 -22.39 16.72 -16.13
CA LEU A 59 -21.99 15.87 -17.27
C LEU A 59 -22.79 14.57 -17.33
N MET A 60 -22.96 13.88 -16.19
CA MET A 60 -23.79 12.67 -16.13
C MET A 60 -25.25 12.93 -16.49
N TYR A 61 -25.80 14.06 -16.04
CA TYR A 61 -27.15 14.51 -16.40
C TYR A 61 -27.27 14.74 -17.92
N GLN A 62 -26.35 15.51 -18.52
CA GLN A 62 -26.32 15.75 -19.96
C GLN A 62 -26.26 14.44 -20.76
N HIS A 63 -25.38 13.52 -20.37
CA HIS A 63 -25.25 12.22 -21.04
C HIS A 63 -26.53 11.38 -20.94
N THR A 64 -27.19 11.40 -19.77
CA THR A 64 -28.44 10.66 -19.55
C THR A 64 -29.59 11.19 -20.40
N VAL A 65 -29.71 12.52 -20.52
CA VAL A 65 -30.74 13.16 -21.36
C VAL A 65 -30.52 12.85 -22.84
N ILE A 66 -29.28 12.95 -23.32
CA ILE A 66 -28.93 12.60 -24.71
C ILE A 66 -29.25 11.14 -25.00
N LYS A 67 -28.85 10.22 -24.10
CA LYS A 67 -29.14 8.79 -24.25
C LYS A 67 -30.64 8.53 -24.38
N GLY A 68 -31.46 9.11 -23.50
CA GLY A 68 -32.91 8.95 -23.55
C GLY A 68 -33.54 9.49 -24.85
N ALA A 69 -33.05 10.61 -25.37
CA ALA A 69 -33.52 11.16 -26.65
C ALA A 69 -33.13 10.28 -27.85
N VAL A 70 -31.92 9.69 -27.83
CA VAL A 70 -31.45 8.76 -28.87
C VAL A 70 -32.27 7.46 -28.85
N GLU A 71 -32.49 6.87 -27.67
CA GLU A 71 -33.30 5.65 -27.51
C GLU A 71 -34.75 5.86 -27.98
N ALA A 72 -35.28 7.08 -27.82
CA ALA A 72 -36.60 7.45 -28.29
C ALA A 72 -36.68 7.81 -29.79
N ASN A 73 -35.58 7.66 -30.53
CA ASN A 73 -35.48 8.02 -31.95
C ASN A 73 -35.82 9.48 -32.27
N GLN A 74 -35.76 10.37 -31.26
CA GLN A 74 -35.97 11.82 -31.43
C GLN A 74 -34.79 12.48 -32.15
N VAL A 75 -33.63 11.82 -32.13
CA VAL A 75 -32.41 12.25 -32.79
C VAL A 75 -32.00 11.17 -33.77
N VAL A 76 -32.35 11.34 -35.05
CA VAL A 76 -31.78 10.51 -36.11
C VAL A 76 -30.33 10.95 -36.25
N ALA A 77 -29.39 10.10 -35.83
CA ALA A 77 -27.98 10.38 -35.99
C ALA A 77 -27.70 10.71 -37.46
N PRO A 78 -27.14 11.89 -37.80
CA PRO A 78 -26.82 12.22 -39.18
C PRO A 78 -25.93 11.11 -39.77
N ALA A 79 -26.21 10.74 -41.03
CA ALA A 79 -25.59 9.59 -41.72
C ALA A 79 -24.05 9.63 -41.86
N GLY A 80 -23.37 10.65 -41.32
CA GLY A 80 -21.92 10.79 -41.28
C GLY A 80 -21.25 10.54 -39.92
N LEU A 81 -21.99 10.19 -38.85
CA LEU A 81 -21.41 10.01 -37.50
C LEU A 81 -20.76 8.63 -37.25
N GLY A 82 -20.96 7.65 -38.12
CA GLY A 82 -20.39 6.30 -37.96
C GLY A 82 -18.86 6.28 -37.71
N PRO A 83 -18.04 7.03 -38.49
CA PRO A 83 -16.60 7.12 -38.26
C PRO A 83 -16.22 7.70 -36.90
N LEU A 84 -16.99 8.69 -36.39
CA LEU A 84 -16.77 9.30 -35.08
C LEU A 84 -17.10 8.33 -33.94
N GLN A 85 -18.14 7.52 -34.09
CA GLN A 85 -18.47 6.46 -33.12
C GLN A 85 -17.34 5.44 -33.01
N ASN A 86 -16.83 4.95 -34.15
CA ASN A 86 -15.71 4.02 -34.17
C ASN A 86 -14.45 4.62 -33.51
N GLN A 87 -14.21 5.92 -33.69
CA GLN A 87 -13.09 6.61 -33.05
C GLN A 87 -13.27 6.72 -31.53
N LEU A 88 -14.48 7.02 -31.05
CA LEU A 88 -14.79 7.06 -29.62
C LEU A 88 -14.60 5.69 -28.97
N ASP A 89 -15.12 4.62 -29.59
CA ASP A 89 -14.97 3.26 -29.09
C ASP A 89 -13.49 2.85 -29.04
N ALA A 90 -12.70 3.21 -30.06
CA ALA A 90 -11.26 2.97 -30.08
C ALA A 90 -10.53 3.74 -28.98
N MET A 91 -10.92 4.99 -28.70
CA MET A 91 -10.35 5.78 -27.59
C MET A 91 -10.70 5.18 -26.23
N GLN A 92 -11.95 4.75 -26.03
CA GLN A 92 -12.37 4.08 -24.79
C GLN A 92 -11.58 2.79 -24.57
N GLN A 93 -11.45 1.95 -25.60
CA GLN A 93 -10.63 0.74 -25.52
C GLN A 93 -9.16 1.05 -25.21
N ASN A 94 -8.61 2.12 -25.80
CA ASN A 94 -7.23 2.54 -25.50
C ASN A 94 -7.07 3.04 -24.06
N GLN A 95 -8.03 3.80 -23.53
CA GLN A 95 -8.03 4.22 -22.13
C GLN A 95 -8.09 3.03 -21.18
N GLU A 96 -8.96 2.05 -21.44
CA GLU A 96 -9.04 0.83 -20.64
C GLU A 96 -7.74 0.03 -20.66
N ARG A 97 -7.14 -0.15 -21.85
CA ARG A 97 -5.84 -0.82 -21.98
C ARG A 97 -4.76 -0.12 -21.17
N MET A 98 -4.72 1.22 -21.22
CA MET A 98 -3.76 2.02 -20.48
C MET A 98 -3.96 1.89 -18.96
N LEU A 99 -5.20 1.94 -18.47
CA LEU A 99 -5.51 1.77 -17.05
C LEU A 99 -5.13 0.38 -16.54
N VAL A 100 -5.36 -0.67 -17.33
CA VAL A 100 -4.94 -2.04 -17.00
C VAL A 100 -3.42 -2.14 -16.92
N GLN A 101 -2.70 -1.54 -17.87
CA GLN A 101 -1.23 -1.50 -17.86
C GLN A 101 -0.69 -0.76 -16.64
N LEU A 102 -1.25 0.41 -16.33
CA LEU A 102 -0.86 1.21 -15.16
C LEU A 102 -1.07 0.43 -13.86
N ARG A 103 -2.23 -0.22 -13.70
CA ARG A 103 -2.51 -1.06 -12.52
C ARG A 103 -1.53 -2.22 -12.40
N ARG A 104 -1.17 -2.87 -13.52
CA ARG A 104 -0.17 -3.93 -13.53
C ARG A 104 1.20 -3.41 -13.10
N GLN A 105 1.61 -2.26 -13.64
CA GLN A 105 2.89 -1.64 -13.32
C GLN A 105 2.96 -1.26 -11.84
N MET A 106 1.93 -0.61 -11.29
CA MET A 106 1.87 -0.26 -9.87
C MET A 106 1.96 -1.49 -8.96
N ARG A 107 1.34 -2.62 -9.32
CA ARG A 107 1.49 -3.87 -8.54
C ARG A 107 2.91 -4.39 -8.53
N LEU A 108 3.61 -4.32 -9.67
CA LEU A 108 5.01 -4.74 -9.76
C LEU A 108 5.91 -3.83 -8.93
N ASP A 109 5.70 -2.53 -9.02
CA ASP A 109 6.48 -1.56 -8.26
C ASP A 109 6.18 -1.68 -6.76
N HIS A 110 4.93 -1.91 -6.37
CA HIS A 110 4.57 -2.20 -4.99
C HIS A 110 5.31 -3.43 -4.46
N ASN A 111 5.29 -4.54 -5.19
CA ASN A 111 6.00 -5.76 -4.77
C ASN A 111 7.51 -5.53 -4.64
N ARG A 112 8.13 -4.78 -5.57
CA ARG A 112 9.55 -4.42 -5.50
C ARG A 112 9.88 -3.59 -4.27
N VAL A 113 9.01 -2.65 -3.91
CA VAL A 113 9.19 -1.82 -2.71
C VAL A 113 9.09 -2.68 -1.46
N VAL A 114 8.09 -3.56 -1.36
CA VAL A 114 7.92 -4.48 -0.22
C VAL A 114 9.16 -5.37 -0.06
N THR A 115 9.60 -6.06 -1.10
CA THR A 115 10.80 -6.91 -1.04
C THR A 115 12.04 -6.11 -0.60
N ARG A 116 12.22 -4.89 -1.12
CA ARG A 116 13.35 -4.05 -0.73
C ARG A 116 13.29 -3.62 0.74
N LEU A 117 12.09 -3.36 1.27
CA LEU A 117 11.93 -3.02 2.68
C LEU A 117 12.26 -4.22 3.57
N ASP A 118 11.85 -5.43 3.19
CA ASP A 118 12.20 -6.66 3.90
C ASP A 118 13.71 -6.90 3.91
N ASP A 119 14.37 -6.74 2.75
CA ASP A 119 15.82 -6.86 2.61
C ASP A 119 16.55 -5.84 3.50
N MET A 120 16.09 -4.58 3.51
CA MET A 120 16.67 -3.52 4.34
C MET A 120 16.48 -3.81 5.83
N HIS A 121 15.31 -4.31 6.23
CA HIS A 121 15.04 -4.68 7.61
C HIS A 121 16.00 -5.79 8.07
N GLN A 122 16.17 -6.83 7.25
CA GLN A 122 17.10 -7.91 7.55
C GLN A 122 18.56 -7.44 7.61
N GLN A 123 18.97 -6.53 6.71
CA GLN A 123 20.29 -5.91 6.74
C GLN A 123 20.52 -5.12 8.03
N MET A 124 19.51 -4.40 8.50
CA MET A 124 19.57 -3.64 9.76
C MET A 124 19.75 -4.59 10.95
N ILE A 125 18.92 -5.64 11.06
CA ILE A 125 19.04 -6.68 12.10
C ILE A 125 20.46 -7.26 12.12
N ASN A 126 20.98 -7.64 10.95
CA ASN A 126 22.31 -8.22 10.83
C ASN A 126 23.43 -7.24 11.23
N THR A 127 23.26 -5.95 10.93
CA THR A 127 24.21 -4.90 11.29
C THR A 127 24.22 -4.66 12.78
N ASP A 128 23.04 -4.52 13.40
CA ASP A 128 22.89 -4.32 14.85
C ASP A 128 23.48 -5.49 15.62
N ARG A 129 23.17 -6.72 15.19
CA ARG A 129 23.78 -7.94 15.76
C ARG A 129 25.30 -7.92 15.69
N ARG A 130 25.88 -7.56 14.54
CA ARG A 130 27.34 -7.47 14.40
C ARG A 130 27.94 -6.45 15.36
N ILE A 131 27.33 -5.27 15.48
CA ILE A 131 27.77 -4.22 16.41
C ILE A 131 27.72 -4.73 17.86
N ILE A 132 26.62 -5.38 18.25
CA ILE A 132 26.46 -5.94 19.60
C ILE A 132 27.50 -7.04 19.86
N CYS A 133 27.70 -7.96 18.91
CA CYS A 133 28.70 -9.02 19.04
C CYS A 133 30.13 -8.45 19.20
N LEU A 134 30.48 -7.42 18.42
CA LEU A 134 31.77 -6.72 18.57
C LEU A 134 31.90 -6.09 19.97
N ALA A 135 30.84 -5.44 20.45
CA ALA A 135 30.83 -4.85 21.78
C ALA A 135 30.99 -5.91 22.89
N ASN A 136 30.31 -7.04 22.77
CA ASN A 136 30.42 -8.16 23.71
C ASN A 136 31.83 -8.77 23.71
N GLY A 137 32.46 -8.90 22.54
CA GLY A 137 33.83 -9.39 22.42
C GLY A 137 34.87 -8.54 23.16
N MET A 138 34.60 -7.24 23.33
CA MET A 138 35.45 -6.32 24.11
C MET A 138 35.21 -6.38 25.63
N ARG A 139 34.16 -7.06 26.10
CA ARG A 139 33.75 -7.10 27.52
C ARG A 139 34.32 -8.29 28.30
N HIS A 140 35.28 -9.02 27.72
CA HIS A 140 35.91 -10.20 28.33
C HIS A 140 34.86 -11.21 28.82
N ASP A 141 34.76 -11.45 30.13
CA ASP A 141 33.86 -12.44 30.76
C ASP A 141 32.45 -11.90 31.08
N GLY A 142 32.22 -10.60 30.90
CA GLY A 142 30.95 -9.95 31.20
C GLY A 142 30.67 -9.76 32.70
N LEU A 143 31.66 -9.93 33.59
CA LEU A 143 31.47 -9.73 35.03
C LEU A 143 31.53 -8.25 35.44
N VAL A 144 32.42 -7.47 34.83
CA VAL A 144 32.56 -6.03 35.10
C VAL A 144 31.58 -5.20 34.29
N ILE A 145 31.48 -5.49 32.98
CA ILE A 145 30.52 -4.87 32.07
C ILE A 145 29.69 -6.01 31.46
N PRO A 146 28.42 -6.18 31.87
CA PRO A 146 27.55 -7.22 31.36
C PRO A 146 27.44 -7.19 29.83
N TYR A 147 27.29 -8.34 29.20
CA TYR A 147 27.00 -8.42 27.77
C TYR A 147 25.65 -7.78 27.44
N THR A 148 25.58 -7.18 26.25
CA THR A 148 24.33 -6.73 25.65
C THR A 148 23.66 -7.93 24.97
N ILE A 149 22.34 -8.04 25.10
CA ILE A 149 21.56 -9.12 24.51
C ILE A 149 21.66 -9.03 22.99
N VAL A 150 22.06 -10.13 22.34
CA VAL A 150 22.09 -10.25 20.87
C VAL A 150 20.74 -10.81 20.42
N PRO A 151 19.96 -10.09 19.61
CA PRO A 151 18.68 -10.59 19.11
C PRO A 151 18.86 -11.77 18.15
N PHE A 152 17.80 -12.55 17.94
CA PHE A 152 17.74 -13.67 17.01
C PHE A 152 17.81 -13.25 15.54
N THR A 153 17.87 -14.20 14.59
CA THR A 153 18.13 -13.91 13.16
C THR A 153 16.97 -13.17 12.52
N ASP A 154 15.78 -13.38 13.06
CA ASP A 154 14.54 -12.66 12.79
C ASP A 154 14.44 -11.29 13.50
N GLY A 155 15.40 -10.95 14.36
CA GLY A 155 15.42 -9.71 15.13
C GLY A 155 14.75 -9.77 16.50
N ASP A 156 14.14 -10.91 16.87
CA ASP A 156 13.43 -11.03 18.15
C ASP A 156 14.40 -11.03 19.34
N ASP A 157 13.96 -10.44 20.46
CA ASP A 157 14.70 -10.50 21.72
C ASP A 157 14.51 -11.88 22.36
N PRO A 158 15.58 -12.68 22.54
CA PRO A 158 15.48 -14.03 23.09
C PRO A 158 14.92 -14.06 24.52
N THR A 159 14.98 -12.94 25.25
CA THR A 159 14.54 -12.83 26.64
C THR A 159 13.08 -12.45 26.79
N GLN A 160 12.46 -11.94 25.73
CA GLN A 160 11.06 -11.54 25.72
C GLN A 160 10.14 -12.69 25.25
N PRO A 161 8.82 -12.60 25.48
CA PRO A 161 7.86 -13.48 24.84
C PRO A 161 8.02 -13.43 23.30
N PRO A 162 7.88 -14.57 22.60
CA PRO A 162 7.46 -15.89 23.09
C PRO A 162 8.61 -16.74 23.67
N HIS A 163 9.87 -16.32 23.51
CA HIS A 163 11.03 -17.16 23.80
C HIS A 163 11.30 -17.33 25.29
N ASN A 164 11.25 -16.24 26.06
CA ASN A 164 11.45 -16.17 27.51
C ASN A 164 12.74 -16.88 27.98
N LEU A 165 13.85 -16.71 27.25
CA LEU A 165 15.14 -17.30 27.59
C LEU A 165 15.89 -16.45 28.63
N VAL A 166 16.80 -17.10 29.36
CA VAL A 166 17.62 -16.41 30.37
C VAL A 166 18.63 -15.49 29.69
N PRO A 167 18.74 -14.20 30.04
CA PRO A 167 19.65 -13.26 29.40
C PRO A 167 21.12 -13.69 29.52
N LEU A 168 21.85 -13.68 28.40
CA LEU A 168 23.26 -14.07 28.33
C LEU A 168 24.18 -12.90 28.67
N VAL A 169 24.25 -12.53 29.96
CA VAL A 169 24.97 -11.34 30.41
C VAL A 169 26.44 -11.57 30.79
N SER A 170 26.89 -12.83 30.90
CA SER A 170 28.28 -13.19 31.21
C SER A 170 28.62 -14.62 30.79
N THR A 171 29.90 -14.97 30.69
CA THR A 171 30.33 -16.36 30.45
C THR A 171 29.84 -17.31 31.53
N ALA A 172 29.82 -16.88 32.78
CA ALA A 172 29.31 -17.68 33.90
C ALA A 172 27.83 -18.08 33.71
N VAL A 173 26.99 -17.18 33.20
CA VAL A 173 25.60 -17.51 32.87
C VAL A 173 25.54 -18.55 31.75
N ILE A 174 26.36 -18.38 30.70
CA ILE A 174 26.42 -19.33 29.57
C ILE A 174 26.89 -20.72 30.04
N ASP A 175 27.88 -20.76 30.93
CA ASP A 175 28.48 -21.99 31.44
C ASP A 175 27.56 -22.78 32.38
N THR A 176 26.50 -22.15 32.90
CA THR A 176 25.46 -22.79 33.72
C THR A 176 24.21 -23.18 32.93
N LEU A 177 24.10 -22.80 31.64
CA LEU A 177 22.92 -23.15 30.83
C LEU A 177 22.77 -24.67 30.65
N SER A 178 21.52 -25.14 30.75
CA SER A 178 21.19 -26.52 30.40
C SER A 178 21.30 -26.76 28.88
N ALA A 179 21.50 -28.02 28.49
CA ALA A 179 21.57 -28.42 27.07
C ALA A 179 20.36 -27.94 26.27
N HIS A 180 19.16 -28.02 26.85
CA HIS A 180 17.92 -27.58 26.23
C HIS A 180 17.90 -26.06 25.99
N ARG A 181 18.33 -25.25 26.97
CA ARG A 181 18.39 -23.79 26.81
C ARG A 181 19.45 -23.37 25.80
N CYS A 182 20.62 -24.01 25.79
CA CYS A 182 21.63 -23.78 24.74
C CYS A 182 21.05 -24.07 23.35
N ASN A 183 20.31 -25.18 23.21
CA ASN A 183 19.69 -25.51 21.93
C ASN A 183 18.72 -24.43 21.45
N ARG A 184 17.84 -23.93 22.33
CA ARG A 184 16.90 -22.87 21.95
C ARG A 184 17.60 -21.60 21.47
N TYR A 185 18.71 -21.24 22.11
CA TYR A 185 19.54 -20.12 21.64
C TYR A 185 20.17 -20.40 20.27
N LEU A 186 20.79 -21.57 20.09
CA LEU A 186 21.42 -21.94 18.83
C LEU A 186 20.41 -22.05 17.68
N ASP A 187 19.17 -22.49 17.97
CA ASP A 187 18.08 -22.54 17.00
C ASP A 187 17.70 -21.12 16.53
N GLY A 188 17.50 -20.16 17.44
CA GLY A 188 17.19 -18.77 17.06
C GLY A 188 18.38 -17.99 16.47
N TYR A 189 19.61 -18.49 16.65
CA TYR A 189 20.79 -17.96 15.96
C TYR A 189 21.12 -18.69 14.65
N GLU A 190 20.32 -19.69 14.25
CA GLU A 190 20.54 -20.53 13.07
C GLU A 190 21.95 -21.13 13.00
N VAL A 191 22.49 -21.54 14.16
CA VAL A 191 23.82 -22.14 14.23
C VAL A 191 23.71 -23.64 14.06
N ASP A 192 24.27 -24.16 12.96
CA ASP A 192 24.34 -25.58 12.67
C ASP A 192 24.98 -26.36 13.83
N ARG A 193 24.27 -27.39 14.29
CA ARG A 193 24.73 -28.28 15.35
C ARG A 193 25.30 -29.55 14.71
N PRO A 194 26.57 -29.90 14.92
CA PRO A 194 27.10 -31.16 14.43
C PRO A 194 26.29 -32.34 15.01
N PRO A 195 25.84 -33.30 14.19
CA PRO A 195 25.11 -34.46 14.67
C PRO A 195 25.97 -35.29 15.64
N GLY A 196 25.36 -35.81 16.71
CA GLY A 196 26.04 -36.66 17.69
C GLY A 196 26.69 -35.94 18.89
N VAL A 197 26.60 -34.60 18.96
CA VAL A 197 27.18 -33.85 20.08
C VAL A 197 26.20 -33.80 21.25
N GLY A 198 26.23 -34.82 22.11
CA GLY A 198 25.71 -34.74 23.48
C GLY A 198 26.51 -33.80 24.40
N ASN A 199 27.62 -33.25 23.89
CA ASN A 199 28.52 -32.40 24.65
C ASN A 199 27.97 -30.96 24.78
N VAL A 200 27.36 -30.69 25.94
CA VAL A 200 26.85 -29.37 26.31
C VAL A 200 27.96 -28.30 26.29
N ALA A 201 29.21 -28.67 26.60
CA ALA A 201 30.33 -27.74 26.56
C ALA A 201 30.57 -27.20 25.14
N LEU A 202 30.53 -28.06 24.12
CA LEU A 202 30.68 -27.61 22.73
C LEU A 202 29.54 -26.67 22.32
N ARG A 203 28.29 -26.96 22.73
CA ARG A 203 27.14 -26.09 22.46
C ARG A 203 27.29 -24.72 23.10
N ARG A 204 27.84 -24.66 24.33
CA ARG A 204 28.15 -23.39 25.00
C ARG A 204 29.26 -22.63 24.29
N GLN A 205 30.28 -23.31 23.77
CA GLN A 205 31.32 -22.68 22.94
C GLN A 205 30.74 -22.09 21.64
N LEU A 206 29.90 -22.84 20.93
CA LEU A 206 29.19 -22.35 19.75
C LEU A 206 28.32 -21.13 20.10
N LEU A 207 27.63 -21.16 21.24
CA LEU A 207 26.82 -20.05 21.72
C LEU A 207 27.66 -18.80 22.04
N LYS A 208 28.80 -18.96 22.76
CA LYS A 208 29.75 -17.87 23.03
C LYS A 208 30.20 -17.20 21.72
N ARG A 209 30.58 -18.01 20.72
CA ARG A 209 30.97 -17.51 19.39
C ARG A 209 29.82 -16.77 18.68
N ALA A 210 28.59 -17.28 18.77
CA ALA A 210 27.41 -16.68 18.13
C ALA A 210 27.09 -15.27 18.66
N ILE A 211 27.39 -14.99 19.94
CA ILE A 211 27.18 -13.69 20.58
C ILE A 211 28.44 -12.80 20.62
N GLY A 212 29.50 -13.21 19.91
CA GLY A 212 30.75 -12.44 19.78
C GLY A 212 31.76 -12.59 20.92
N VAL A 213 31.57 -13.55 21.83
CA VAL A 213 32.46 -13.78 22.96
C VAL A 213 33.61 -14.72 22.55
N PRO A 214 34.88 -14.37 22.83
CA PRO A 214 36.02 -15.24 22.54
C PRO A 214 35.94 -16.55 23.36
N VAL A 215 36.38 -17.65 22.74
CA VAL A 215 36.32 -19.03 23.30
C VAL A 215 37.71 -19.53 23.63
#